data_AF-A1K8V4-F1
#
_entry.id   AF-A1K8V4-F1
#
_cell.length_a   1.000
_cell.length_b   1.000
_cell.length_c   1.000
_cell.angle_alpha   90.00
_cell.angle_beta   90.00
_cell.angle_gamma   90.00
#
_symmetry.space_group_name_H-M   'P 1'
#
loop_
_entity.id
_entity.type
_entity.pdbx_description
1 polymer ?
#
loop_
_entity_poly.entity_id
_entity_poly.type
_entity_poly.pdbx_seq_one_letter_code
_entity_poly.pdbx_strand_id
1 'polypeptide(L)' 'MWIVQFKPNNANQAWSTFGRYGSETSGLHNASRIAARYFMVRVVGPDGGVIWSS' A
#
# COMPACT_ATOMS: atom_id res chain seq x y z
N MET A 1 0.23 13.26 -0.59
CA MET A 1 0.25 12.25 0.49
C MET A 1 0.34 10.89 -0.14
N TRP A 2 1.21 10.02 0.36
CA TRP A 2 1.40 8.64 -0.11
C TRP A 2 0.57 7.69 0.75
N ILE A 3 -0.24 6.83 0.14
CA ILE A 3 -1.16 5.95 0.87
C ILE A 3 -0.72 4.50 0.65
N VAL A 4 -0.47 3.79 1.75
CA VAL A 4 -0.24 2.34 1.70
C VAL A 4 -1.57 1.64 1.92
N GLN A 5 -1.95 0.78 1.00
CA GLN A 5 -3.17 0.00 1.06
C GLN A 5 -2.88 -1.50 0.96
N PHE A 6 -3.77 -2.31 1.51
CA PHE A 6 -3.62 -3.77 1.49
C PHE A 6 -4.97 -4.48 1.29
N LYS A 7 -4.90 -5.72 0.81
CA LYS A 7 -5.97 -6.72 0.88
C LYS A 7 -5.51 -7.86 1.77
N PRO A 8 -6.27 -8.25 2.80
CA PRO A 8 -5.77 -9.18 3.79
C PRO A 8 -5.66 -10.62 3.26
N ASN A 9 -6.69 -11.13 2.58
CA ASN A 9 -6.84 -12.56 2.31
C ASN A 9 -6.98 -12.92 0.83
N ASN A 10 -7.61 -12.07 0.01
CA ASN A 10 -7.81 -12.36 -1.42
C ASN A 10 -8.02 -11.10 -2.27
N ALA A 11 -7.98 -11.28 -3.59
CA ALA A 11 -8.12 -10.21 -4.58
C ALA A 11 -9.53 -9.58 -4.66
N ASN A 12 -10.58 -10.25 -4.17
CA ASN A 12 -11.95 -9.74 -4.25
C ASN A 12 -12.29 -8.79 -3.08
N GLN A 13 -11.44 -8.71 -2.07
CA GLN A 13 -11.63 -7.79 -0.96
C GLN A 13 -11.38 -6.34 -1.36
N ALA A 14 -12.08 -5.44 -0.68
CA ALA A 14 -11.81 -4.01 -0.76
C ALA A 14 -10.39 -3.70 -0.24
N TRP A 15 -9.78 -2.66 -0.78
CA TRP A 15 -8.51 -2.14 -0.30
C TRP A 15 -8.71 -1.44 1.05
N SER A 16 -7.98 -1.90 2.06
CA SER A 16 -7.89 -1.24 3.37
C SER A 16 -6.69 -0.32 3.40
N THR A 17 -6.79 0.82 4.09
CA THR A 17 -5.66 1.72 4.28
C THR A 17 -4.84 1.27 5.48
N PHE A 18 -3.56 0.97 5.27
CA PHE A 18 -2.62 0.71 6.35
C PHE A 18 -2.13 2.01 6.99
N GLY A 19 -1.78 2.99 6.15
CA GLY A 19 -1.23 4.25 6.62
C GLY A 19 -1.11 5.30 5.51
N ARG A 20 -0.91 6.54 5.93
CA ARG A 20 -0.66 7.70 5.06
C ARG A 20 0.66 8.34 5.45
N TYR A 21 1.47 8.67 4.46
CA TYR A 21 2.86 9.09 4.64
C TYR A 21 3.15 10.38 3.87
N GLY A 22 4.03 11.21 4.44
CA GLY A 22 4.46 12.47 3.84
C GLY A 22 5.43 12.31 2.68
N SER A 23 6.15 11.19 2.60
CA SER A 23 7.16 10.92 1.57
C SER A 23 6.95 9.56 0.89
N GLU A 24 7.42 9.47 -0.35
CA GLU A 24 7.37 8.25 -1.18
C GLU A 24 8.14 7.11 -0.51
N THR A 25 9.36 7.41 -0.08
CA THR A 25 10.27 6.47 0.58
C THR A 25 9.64 5.86 1.82
N SER A 26 8.94 6.65 2.66
CA SER A 26 8.25 6.12 3.83
C SER A 26 7.06 5.23 3.45
N GLY A 27 6.32 5.58 2.39
CA GLY A 27 5.25 4.75 1.84
C GLY A 27 5.77 3.39 1.37
N LEU A 28 6.78 3.39 0.51
CA LEU A 28 7.42 2.18 -0.02
C LEU A 28 8.03 1.31 1.09
N HIS A 29 8.78 1.91 2.02
CA HIS A 29 9.38 1.18 3.12
C HIS A 29 8.34 0.47 4.01
N ASN A 30 7.21 1.13 4.31
CA ASN A 30 6.14 0.50 5.09
C ASN A 30 5.38 -0.56 4.29
N ALA A 31 5.15 -0.32 3.00
CA ALA A 31 4.51 -1.29 2.12
C ALA A 31 5.31 -2.60 2.02
N SER A 32 6.63 -2.51 1.80
CA SER A 32 7.51 -3.68 1.76
C SER A 32 7.54 -4.45 3.07
N ARG A 33 7.47 -3.77 4.22
CA ARG A 33 7.43 -4.42 5.55
C ARG A 33 6.18 -5.25 5.78
N ILE A 34 5.05 -4.85 5.21
CA ILE A 34 3.77 -5.54 5.39
C ILE A 34 3.40 -6.47 4.23
N ALA A 35 4.14 -6.42 3.12
CA ALA A 35 3.91 -7.24 1.93
C ALA A 35 3.85 -8.73 2.24
N ALA A 36 4.74 -9.23 3.10
CA ALA A 36 4.75 -10.64 3.49
C ALA A 36 3.56 -11.06 4.40
N ARG A 37 2.77 -10.11 4.91
CA ARG A 37 1.69 -10.36 5.88
C ARG A 37 0.30 -10.31 5.26
N TYR A 38 0.17 -9.76 4.06
CA TYR A 38 -1.11 -9.51 3.41
C TYR A 38 -1.10 -10.08 2.00
N PHE A 39 -2.28 -10.48 1.52
CA PHE A 39 -2.43 -11.05 0.19
C PHE A 39 -1.98 -10.10 -0.94
N MET A 40 -2.29 -8.81 -0.81
CA MET A 40 -1.81 -7.77 -1.72
C MET A 40 -1.50 -6.49 -0.97
N VAL A 41 -0.49 -5.77 -1.42
CA VAL A 41 -0.14 -4.45 -0.89
C VAL A 41 0.15 -3.52 -2.05
N ARG A 42 -0.25 -2.24 -1.94
CA ARG A 42 0.08 -1.22 -2.93
C ARG A 42 0.40 0.12 -2.30
N VAL A 43 1.16 0.93 -3.02
CA VAL A 43 1.41 2.34 -2.70
C VAL A 43 0.73 3.22 -3.73
N VAL A 44 -0.13 4.11 -3.25
CA VAL A 44 -0.84 5.09 -4.06
C VAL A 44 -0.21 6.47 -3.84
N GLY A 45 0.15 7.12 -4.94
CA GLY A 45 0.72 8.45 -4.98
C GLY A 45 -0.31 9.56 -4.74
N PRO A 46 0.17 10.81 -4.55
CA PRO A 46 -0.69 11.99 -4.39
C PRO A 46 -1.59 12.27 -5.60
N ASP A 47 -1.19 11.82 -6.79
CA ASP A 47 -1.92 11.86 -8.05
C ASP A 47 -2.99 10.76 -8.17
N GLY A 48 -3.07 9.85 -7.18
CA GLY A 48 -3.94 8.68 -7.21
C GLY A 48 -3.36 7.50 -7.99
N GLY A 49 -2.15 7.63 -8.56
CA GLY A 49 -1.47 6.58 -9.31
C GLY A 49 -0.92 5.49 -8.39
N VAL A 50 -0.94 4.23 -8.84
CA VAL A 50 -0.25 3.15 -8.13
C VAL A 50 1.19 3.10 -8.62
N ILE A 51 2.14 3.39 -7.74
CA ILE A 51 3.58 3.39 -8.08
C ILE A 51 4.27 2.06 -7.76
N TRP A 52 3.63 1.25 -6.92
CA TRP A 52 4.18 -0.03 -6.48
C TRP A 52 3.05 -0.95 -6.00
N SER A 53 3.21 -2.25 -6.26
CA SER A 53 2.36 -3.30 -5.71
C SER A 53 3.11 -4.62 -5.54
N SER A 54 2.71 -5.41 -4.56
CA SER A 54 3.16 -6.79 -4.30
C SER A 54 1.98 -7.70 -3.99
#